data_AF-A0A9X2ES08-F1
#
_entry.id   AF-A0A9X2ES08-F1
#
_cell.length_a   1.000
_cell.length_b   1.000
_cell.length_c   1.000
_cell.angle_alpha   90.00
_cell.angle_beta   90.00
_cell.angle_gamma   90.00
#
_symmetry.space_group_name_H-M   'P 1'
#
loop_
_entity.id
_entity.type
_entity.pdbx_description
1 polymer ?
#
loop_
_entity_poly.entity_id
_entity_poly.type
_entity_poly.pdbx_seq_one_letter_code
_entity_poly.pdbx_strand_id
1 'polypeptide(L)'
;MGGSSSKPRVIAYYFGLHMGISGSENDEMVEVQVGGLTAWQGSVTSSQEVYIDEPDLFGGKEREGGIQGTLDVMMGEADQPVNSKLQAMLGGLVPAFRRCCTLFYDGMISVSNPYPKPWTFRWRRALKGWDGDVWYADKAKILLD
;
A
#
# COMPACT_ATOMS: atom_id res chain seq x y z
N MET A 1 -33.60 -35.25 -15.89
CA MET A 1 -32.58 -34.51 -16.68
C MET A 1 -31.81 -33.61 -15.73
N GLY A 2 -30.58 -33.98 -15.37
CA GLY A 2 -29.73 -33.16 -14.52
C GLY A 2 -28.93 -32.20 -15.39
N GLY A 3 -29.38 -30.95 -15.51
CA GLY A 3 -28.62 -29.91 -16.18
C GLY A 3 -27.41 -29.54 -15.33
N SER A 4 -26.21 -29.83 -15.81
CA SER A 4 -24.98 -29.29 -15.22
C SER A 4 -25.01 -27.77 -15.37
N SER A 5 -25.22 -27.03 -14.28
CA SER A 5 -25.02 -25.58 -14.34
C SER A 5 -23.54 -25.31 -14.54
N SER A 6 -23.20 -24.45 -15.52
CA SER A 6 -21.83 -23.98 -15.68
C SER A 6 -21.48 -23.13 -14.46
N LYS A 7 -20.35 -23.42 -13.81
CA LYS A 7 -19.84 -22.56 -12.74
C LYS A 7 -19.54 -21.17 -13.33
N PRO A 8 -19.98 -20.07 -12.69
CA PRO A 8 -19.67 -18.74 -13.16
C PRO A 8 -18.15 -18.54 -13.23
N ARG A 9 -17.69 -17.82 -14.24
CA ARG A 9 -16.27 -17.53 -14.45
C ARG A 9 -15.80 -16.55 -13.36
N VAL A 10 -14.82 -16.98 -12.57
CA VAL A 10 -14.15 -16.16 -11.56
C VAL A 10 -13.00 -15.40 -12.24
N ILE A 11 -13.01 -14.06 -12.17
CA ILE A 11 -12.00 -13.19 -12.80
C ILE A 11 -11.29 -12.41 -11.70
N ALA A 12 -9.96 -12.48 -11.63
CA ALA A 12 -9.15 -11.64 -10.76
C ALA A 12 -8.67 -10.39 -11.50
N TYR A 13 -8.66 -9.24 -10.82
CA TYR A 13 -8.19 -7.96 -11.34
C TYR A 13 -6.86 -7.59 -10.67
N TYR A 14 -5.89 -7.16 -11.48
CA TYR A 14 -4.53 -6.82 -11.05
C TYR A 14 -4.19 -5.39 -11.45
N PHE A 15 -3.65 -4.61 -10.52
CA PHE A 15 -3.33 -3.20 -10.74
C PHE A 15 -1.92 -2.89 -10.23
N GLY A 16 -1.21 -2.05 -10.99
CA GLY A 16 -0.09 -1.25 -10.50
C GLY A 16 -0.62 0.09 -9.99
N LEU A 17 -0.49 0.38 -8.69
CA LEU A 17 -0.98 1.59 -8.06
C LEU A 17 0.18 2.40 -7.48
N HIS A 18 0.47 3.56 -8.06
CA HIS A 18 1.38 4.54 -7.46
C HIS A 18 0.58 5.58 -6.67
N MET A 19 0.77 5.62 -5.35
CA MET A 19 -0.03 6.40 -4.41
C MET A 19 0.84 7.43 -3.70
N GLY A 20 0.44 8.71 -3.76
CA GLY A 20 1.07 9.77 -2.99
C GLY A 20 0.55 9.82 -1.56
N ILE A 21 1.46 9.88 -0.58
CA ILE A 21 1.10 9.98 0.84
C ILE A 21 1.40 11.38 1.37
N SER A 22 2.59 11.92 1.06
CA SER A 22 2.98 13.26 1.51
C SER A 22 4.18 13.85 0.80
N GLY A 23 4.30 15.18 0.88
CA GLY A 23 5.45 15.95 0.38
C GLY A 23 6.66 16.03 1.32
N SER A 24 6.80 15.10 2.26
CA SER A 24 7.97 14.97 3.13
C SER A 24 8.10 13.54 3.66
N GLU A 25 9.24 13.24 4.29
CA GLU A 25 9.55 11.92 4.87
C GLU A 25 8.56 11.53 5.98
N ASN A 26 8.23 10.24 6.06
CA ASN A 26 7.37 9.67 7.11
C ASN A 26 8.17 8.86 8.14
N ASP A 27 7.62 8.72 9.35
CA ASP A 27 8.24 7.92 10.41
C ASP A 27 7.87 6.44 10.33
N GLU A 28 6.58 6.13 10.22
CA GLU A 28 6.13 4.75 10.32
C GLU A 28 4.79 4.52 9.64
N MET A 29 4.71 3.54 8.73
CA MET A 29 3.43 2.98 8.28
C MET A 29 3.04 1.86 9.23
N VAL A 30 1.83 1.94 9.79
CA VAL A 30 1.36 0.96 10.78
C VAL A 30 0.19 0.11 10.30
N GLU A 31 -0.52 0.55 9.25
CA GLU A 31 -1.66 -0.18 8.72
C GLU A 31 -2.00 0.22 7.29
N VAL A 32 -2.43 -0.77 6.51
CA VAL A 32 -3.09 -0.63 5.22
C VAL A 32 -4.51 -1.17 5.36
N GLN A 33 -5.48 -0.36 5.01
CA GLN A 33 -6.89 -0.74 4.94
C GLN A 33 -7.38 -0.61 3.50
N VAL A 34 -8.19 -1.58 3.07
CA VAL A 34 -8.83 -1.55 1.76
C VAL A 34 -10.30 -1.85 1.93
N GLY A 35 -11.16 -0.97 1.43
CA GLY A 35 -12.61 -1.10 1.62
C GLY A 35 -13.06 -1.06 3.09
N GLY A 36 -12.28 -0.40 3.96
CA GLY A 36 -12.56 -0.33 5.41
C GLY A 36 -12.16 -1.56 6.21
N LEU A 37 -11.53 -2.56 5.58
CA LEU A 37 -10.98 -3.74 6.25
C LEU A 37 -9.45 -3.67 6.27
N THR A 38 -8.85 -4.14 7.35
CA THR A 38 -7.40 -4.22 7.50
C THR A 38 -6.83 -5.30 6.58
N ALA A 39 -6.06 -4.87 5.56
CA ALA A 39 -5.34 -5.77 4.66
C ALA A 39 -3.93 -6.07 5.18
N TRP A 40 -3.35 -5.16 5.96
CA TRP A 40 -2.03 -5.35 6.55
C TRP A 40 -1.87 -4.49 7.80
N GLN A 41 -1.19 -5.02 8.81
CA GLN A 41 -0.74 -4.29 10.00
C GLN A 41 0.70 -4.67 10.34
N GLY A 42 1.44 -3.71 10.88
CA GLY A 42 2.82 -3.92 11.29
C GLY A 42 3.52 -2.61 11.60
N SER A 43 4.83 -2.57 11.38
CA SER A 43 5.67 -1.40 11.57
C SER A 43 6.70 -1.32 10.46
N VAL A 44 6.50 -0.39 9.52
CA VAL A 44 7.49 -0.07 8.47
C VAL A 44 8.08 1.29 8.80
N THR A 45 9.37 1.35 9.12
CA THR A 45 10.06 2.59 9.55
C THR A 45 11.11 3.11 8.57
N SER A 46 11.33 2.40 7.47
CA SER A 46 12.25 2.74 6.39
C SER A 46 11.67 2.25 5.07
N SER A 47 12.16 2.80 3.95
CA SER A 47 11.78 2.29 2.63
C SER A 47 12.07 0.79 2.51
N GLN A 48 11.04 0.01 2.18
CA GLN A 48 11.12 -1.45 2.04
C GLN A 48 9.91 -2.00 1.30
N GLU A 49 9.97 -3.27 0.93
CA GLU A 49 8.83 -4.01 0.39
C GLU A 49 8.01 -4.67 1.51
N VAL A 50 6.70 -4.65 1.35
CA VAL A 50 5.74 -5.37 2.18
C VAL A 50 4.90 -6.27 1.28
N TYR A 51 4.84 -7.57 1.59
CA TYR A 51 3.90 -8.46 0.94
C TYR A 51 2.57 -8.47 1.69
N ILE A 52 1.48 -8.21 0.97
CA ILE A 52 0.10 -8.32 1.48
C ILE A 52 -0.45 -9.65 0.96
N ASP A 53 -0.87 -10.53 1.87
CA ASP A 53 -1.42 -11.86 1.55
C ASP A 53 -2.80 -12.05 2.18
N GLU A 54 -3.75 -11.22 1.77
CA GLU A 54 -5.14 -11.28 2.22
C GLU A 54 -6.08 -11.57 1.04
N PRO A 55 -5.91 -12.70 0.32
CA PRO A 55 -6.65 -12.99 -0.91
C PRO A 55 -8.16 -13.18 -0.69
N ASP A 56 -8.59 -13.38 0.56
CA ASP A 56 -9.98 -13.59 0.93
C ASP A 56 -10.58 -12.44 1.77
N LEU A 57 -9.90 -11.29 1.85
CA LEU A 57 -10.30 -10.11 2.67
C LEU A 57 -11.78 -9.70 2.50
N PHE A 58 -12.33 -9.87 1.30
CA PHE A 58 -13.70 -9.53 0.94
C PHE A 58 -14.61 -10.76 0.81
N GLY A 59 -14.31 -11.83 1.55
CA GLY A 59 -15.09 -13.07 1.58
C GLY A 59 -14.71 -14.09 0.50
N GLY A 60 -13.48 -14.00 -0.02
CA GLY A 60 -12.88 -14.98 -0.91
C GLY A 60 -13.41 -15.01 -2.34
N LYS A 61 -12.92 -15.98 -3.12
CA LYS A 61 -13.14 -16.06 -4.59
C LYS A 61 -14.60 -16.19 -5.02
N GLU A 62 -15.46 -16.71 -4.14
CA GLU A 62 -16.91 -16.78 -4.37
C GLU A 62 -17.62 -15.42 -4.17
N ARG A 63 -16.93 -14.48 -3.52
CA ARG A 63 -17.36 -13.08 -3.38
C ARG A 63 -16.42 -12.16 -4.15
N GLU A 64 -15.78 -11.23 -3.45
CA GLU A 64 -14.95 -10.18 -4.06
C GLU A 64 -13.44 -10.42 -3.92
N GLY A 65 -13.04 -11.62 -3.45
CA GLY A 65 -11.64 -11.96 -3.24
C GLY A 65 -11.03 -11.15 -2.11
N GLY A 66 -9.95 -10.44 -2.42
CA GLY A 66 -9.16 -9.70 -1.44
C GLY A 66 -7.96 -9.01 -2.08
N ILE A 67 -6.92 -8.76 -1.30
CA ILE A 67 -5.71 -8.05 -1.70
C ILE A 67 -4.53 -9.01 -1.60
N GLN A 68 -3.82 -9.22 -2.71
CA GLN A 68 -2.64 -10.07 -2.72
C GLN A 68 -1.58 -9.50 -3.67
N GLY A 69 -0.45 -9.07 -3.13
CA GLY A 69 0.55 -8.36 -3.92
C GLY A 69 1.66 -7.74 -3.09
N THR A 70 2.61 -7.09 -3.77
CA THR A 70 3.72 -6.40 -3.11
C THR A 70 3.44 -4.91 -3.06
N LEU A 71 3.64 -4.32 -1.89
CA LEU A 71 3.60 -2.88 -1.64
C LEU A 71 5.02 -2.40 -1.35
N ASP A 72 5.60 -1.67 -2.29
CA ASP A 72 6.85 -0.97 -2.07
C ASP A 72 6.54 0.33 -1.31
N VAL A 73 7.03 0.43 -0.08
CA VAL A 73 6.93 1.62 0.76
C VAL A 73 8.16 2.48 0.49
N MET A 74 7.93 3.70 -0.02
CA MET A 74 8.97 4.69 -0.28
C MET A 74 8.77 5.84 0.71
N MET A 75 9.59 5.89 1.77
CA MET A 75 9.43 6.83 2.88
C MET A 75 9.76 8.26 2.51
N GLY A 76 10.47 8.50 1.41
CA GLY A 76 10.84 9.83 0.95
C GLY A 76 12.22 10.27 1.44
N GLU A 77 13.15 9.35 1.69
CA GLU A 77 14.53 9.66 2.06
C GLU A 77 15.20 10.58 1.03
N ALA A 78 16.18 11.36 1.49
CA ALA A 78 16.90 12.33 0.64
C ALA A 78 17.64 11.67 -0.52
N ASP A 79 18.12 10.44 -0.32
CA ASP A 79 18.91 9.64 -1.23
C ASP A 79 18.11 8.47 -1.85
N GLN A 80 16.78 8.45 -1.66
CA GLN A 80 15.89 7.40 -2.18
C GLN A 80 16.21 7.08 -3.66
N PRO A 81 16.45 5.81 -4.01
CA PRO A 81 16.73 5.40 -5.38
C PRO A 81 15.45 5.39 -6.23
N VAL A 82 15.61 5.30 -7.55
CA VAL A 82 14.47 5.04 -8.43
C VAL A 82 13.93 3.64 -8.14
N ASN A 83 12.63 3.53 -7.89
CA ASN A 83 11.98 2.22 -7.74
C ASN A 83 11.91 1.53 -9.11
N SER A 84 12.50 0.35 -9.21
CA SER A 84 12.64 -0.39 -10.48
C SER A 84 11.31 -0.91 -11.02
N LYS A 85 10.38 -1.34 -10.15
CA LYS A 85 9.05 -1.84 -10.56
C LYS A 85 8.18 -0.69 -11.08
N LEU A 86 8.19 0.45 -10.41
CA LEU A 86 7.53 1.67 -10.86
C LEU A 86 8.13 2.18 -12.17
N GLN A 87 9.46 2.15 -12.31
CA GLN A 87 10.12 2.50 -13.57
C GLN A 87 9.68 1.57 -14.71
N ALA A 88 9.61 0.27 -14.46
CA ALA A 88 9.14 -0.71 -15.44
C ALA A 88 7.69 -0.47 -15.85
N MET A 89 6.82 -0.07 -14.91
CA MET A 89 5.42 0.26 -15.19
C MET A 89 5.26 1.53 -16.04
N LEU A 90 5.96 2.61 -15.69
CA LEU A 90 5.80 3.91 -16.37
C LEU A 90 6.57 3.97 -17.69
N GLY A 91 7.70 3.28 -17.79
CA GLY A 91 8.64 3.38 -18.89
C GLY A 91 9.40 4.71 -18.94
N GLY A 92 10.51 4.73 -19.69
CA GLY A 92 11.29 5.94 -19.92
C GLY A 92 11.98 6.52 -18.68
N LEU A 93 12.04 7.85 -18.60
CA LEU A 93 12.67 8.58 -17.50
C LEU A 93 11.66 8.79 -16.37
N VAL A 94 11.96 8.21 -15.20
CA VAL A 94 11.10 8.23 -14.01
C VAL A 94 11.87 8.87 -12.85
N PRO A 95 11.27 9.81 -12.10
CA PRO A 95 11.94 10.41 -10.95
C PRO A 95 12.02 9.40 -9.80
N ALA A 96 12.96 9.62 -8.89
CA ALA A 96 13.10 8.81 -7.68
C ALA A 96 12.12 9.20 -6.55
N PHE A 97 11.27 10.22 -6.77
CA PHE A 97 10.31 10.75 -5.79
C PHE A 97 10.91 11.06 -4.40
N ARG A 98 12.17 11.50 -4.36
CA ARG A 98 12.87 11.91 -3.13
C ARG A 98 12.12 13.01 -2.41
N ARG A 99 12.19 13.00 -1.08
CA ARG A 99 11.47 13.93 -0.20
C ARG A 99 9.94 13.84 -0.29
N CYS A 100 9.40 12.81 -0.93
CA CYS A 100 7.97 12.52 -0.94
C CYS A 100 7.74 11.09 -0.47
N CYS A 101 6.88 10.91 0.52
CA CYS A 101 6.42 9.57 0.87
C CYS A 101 5.39 9.11 -0.17
N THR A 102 5.69 8.00 -0.82
CA THR A 102 4.86 7.38 -1.86
C THR A 102 4.81 5.88 -1.63
N LEU A 103 3.80 5.22 -2.22
CA LEU A 103 3.66 3.78 -2.19
C LEU A 103 3.49 3.28 -3.62
N PHE A 104 4.08 2.12 -3.94
CA PHE A 104 3.81 1.44 -5.19
C PHE A 104 3.31 0.01 -4.91
N TYR A 105 2.04 -0.25 -5.21
CA TYR A 105 1.46 -1.58 -5.11
C TYR A 105 1.42 -2.25 -6.48
N ASP A 106 1.77 -3.53 -6.54
CA ASP A 106 1.56 -4.39 -7.71
C ASP A 106 0.99 -5.74 -7.28
N GLY A 107 -0.24 -6.03 -7.72
CA GLY A 107 -0.92 -7.27 -7.39
C GLY A 107 -2.44 -7.26 -7.58
N MET A 108 -3.07 -8.30 -7.06
CA MET A 108 -4.53 -8.50 -7.11
C MET A 108 -5.23 -7.49 -6.21
N ILE A 109 -6.26 -6.83 -6.74
CA ILE A 109 -7.06 -5.84 -5.98
C ILE A 109 -8.49 -6.29 -5.70
N SER A 110 -8.97 -7.29 -6.44
CA SER A 110 -10.31 -7.85 -6.30
C SER A 110 -10.49 -9.08 -7.18
N VAL A 111 -11.55 -9.83 -6.88
CA VAL A 111 -12.08 -10.92 -7.70
C VAL A 111 -13.54 -10.62 -8.03
N SER A 112 -13.98 -10.87 -9.25
CA SER A 112 -15.37 -10.72 -9.72
C SER A 112 -16.00 -9.31 -9.65
N ASN A 113 -15.29 -8.33 -9.08
CA ASN A 113 -15.66 -6.92 -9.03
C ASN A 113 -14.55 -6.07 -9.67
N PRO A 114 -14.78 -5.39 -10.81
CA PRO A 114 -13.73 -4.61 -11.49
C PRO A 114 -13.38 -3.31 -10.78
N TYR A 115 -14.15 -2.88 -9.78
CA TYR A 115 -13.98 -1.57 -9.15
C TYR A 115 -12.99 -1.65 -7.97
N PRO A 116 -11.87 -0.90 -8.03
CA PRO A 116 -10.95 -0.79 -6.89
C PRO A 116 -11.68 -0.21 -5.68
N LYS A 117 -11.55 -0.88 -4.54
CA LYS A 117 -12.06 -0.35 -3.26
C LYS A 117 -11.13 0.76 -2.74
N PRO A 118 -11.62 1.70 -1.91
CA PRO A 118 -10.79 2.76 -1.34
C PRO A 118 -9.65 2.20 -0.51
N TRP A 119 -8.44 2.74 -0.69
CA TRP A 119 -7.26 2.45 0.12
C TRP A 119 -7.06 3.56 1.14
N THR A 120 -6.89 3.18 2.40
CA THR A 120 -6.59 4.10 3.51
C THR A 120 -5.40 3.56 4.29
N PHE A 121 -4.63 4.48 4.87
CA PHE A 121 -3.37 4.15 5.52
C PHE A 121 -3.32 4.83 6.87
N ARG A 122 -2.78 4.12 7.86
CA ARG A 122 -2.46 4.72 9.15
C ARG A 122 -0.96 4.89 9.25
N TRP A 123 -0.56 6.11 9.59
CA TRP A 123 0.82 6.55 9.68
C TRP A 123 1.08 7.15 11.04
N ARG A 124 2.30 6.97 11.56
CA ARG A 124 2.85 7.84 12.60
C ARG A 124 3.74 8.87 11.93
N ARG A 125 3.56 10.12 12.31
CA ARG A 125 4.31 11.28 11.83
C ARG A 125 4.53 12.25 12.97
N ALA A 126 5.69 12.13 13.60
CA ALA A 126 6.08 12.89 14.78
C ALA A 126 7.51 13.40 14.68
N LEU A 127 8.44 12.67 14.04
CA LEU A 127 9.88 12.92 14.17
C LEU A 127 10.56 13.32 12.85
N LYS A 128 9.97 12.99 11.69
CA LYS A 128 10.55 13.27 10.38
C LYS A 128 9.70 14.24 9.55
N GLY A 129 10.37 14.90 8.60
CA GLY A 129 9.73 15.74 7.61
C GLY A 129 9.33 17.14 8.09
N TRP A 130 9.82 17.57 9.25
CA TRP A 130 9.68 18.93 9.77
C TRP A 130 10.67 19.89 9.11
N ASP A 131 10.32 21.18 9.13
CA ASP A 131 11.28 22.26 8.84
C ASP A 131 12.10 22.55 10.11
N GLY A 132 13.35 22.09 10.12
CA GLY A 132 14.22 22.14 11.29
C GLY A 132 14.02 20.98 12.27
N ASP A 133 14.58 21.14 13.47
CA ASP A 133 14.57 20.10 14.49
C ASP A 133 13.18 19.94 15.14
N VAL A 134 12.85 18.70 15.51
CA VAL A 134 11.59 18.39 16.19
C VAL A 134 11.64 18.93 17.62
N TRP A 135 10.68 19.79 17.96
CA TRP A 135 10.53 20.24 19.33
C TRP A 135 10.11 19.08 20.24
N TYR A 136 10.92 18.81 21.28
CA TYR A 136 10.63 17.82 22.32
C TYR A 136 10.33 16.40 21.77
N ALA A 137 11.21 15.93 20.88
CA ALA A 137 11.12 14.63 20.19
C ALA A 137 10.75 13.45 21.11
N ASP A 138 11.34 13.36 22.31
CA ASP A 138 11.10 12.28 23.28
C ASP A 138 9.64 12.17 23.76
N LYS A 139 8.83 13.23 23.57
CA LYS A 139 7.41 13.30 23.95
C LYS A 139 6.47 13.36 22.76
N ALA A 140 6.99 13.37 21.53
CA ALA A 140 6.19 13.57 20.32
C ALA A 140 5.40 12.31 19.91
N LYS A 141 5.93 11.12 20.20
CA LYS A 141 5.27 9.85 19.86
C LYS A 141 4.36 9.40 21.01
N ILE A 142 3.05 9.36 20.73
CA ILE A 142 2.06 8.79 21.65
C ILE A 142 1.77 7.35 21.25
N LEU A 143 2.03 6.43 22.18
CA LEU A 143 1.61 5.04 22.09
C LEU A 143 0.39 4.87 22.99
N LEU A 144 -0.68 4.30 22.44
CA LEU A 144 -1.82 3.87 23.23
C LEU A 144 -1.58 2.41 23.61
N ASP A 145 -1.69 2.11 24.89
CA ASP A 145 -1.62 0.77 25.46
C ASP A 145 -2.83 -0.08 25.06
#